data_AF-A0A946JW37-F1
#
_entry.id   AF-A0A946JW37-F1
#
_cell.length_a   1.000
_cell.length_b   1.000
_cell.length_c   1.000
_cell.angle_alpha   90.00
_cell.angle_beta   90.00
_cell.angle_gamma   90.00
#
_symmetry.space_group_name_H-M   'P 1'
#
loop_
_entity.id
_entity.type
_entity.pdbx_description
1 polymer ?
#
loop_
_entity_poly.entity_id
_entity_poly.type
_entity_poly.pdbx_seq_one_letter_code
_entity_poly.pdbx_strand_id
1 'polypeptide(L)'
;LQLYNKEGPFEPGTVNFWDKYQEWKQTPAGQKRSGSELIGSPETIRQKLLELEAANVDQVILLNQAGKNTHKDICDSLDLFAREIMPEFHAREDEHQQWKSAVLAGEIELEDIDTDPFNFRTRQTPSQKSTKAEVKADIVAGAVGRPGSLSTN
;
A
#
# COMPACT_ATOMS: atom_id res chain seq x y z
N LEU A 1 4.38 9.66 3.81
CA LEU A 1 5.51 10.34 3.11
C LEU A 1 5.56 9.86 1.65
N GLN A 2 5.51 10.76 0.66
CA GLN A 2 5.66 10.44 -0.77
C GLN A 2 7.01 10.96 -1.31
N LEU A 3 8.10 10.66 -0.61
CA LEU A 3 9.39 11.30 -0.82
C LEU A 3 9.96 11.04 -2.22
N TYR A 4 10.05 9.77 -2.62
CA TYR A 4 10.71 9.37 -3.87
C TYR A 4 10.03 9.98 -5.12
N ASN A 5 8.70 10.05 -5.11
CA ASN A 5 7.94 10.67 -6.20
C ASN A 5 8.17 12.19 -6.25
N LYS A 6 8.37 12.84 -5.10
CA LYS A 6 8.48 14.31 -5.02
C LYS A 6 9.88 14.85 -5.23
N GLU A 7 10.89 14.14 -4.71
CA GLU A 7 12.27 14.62 -4.54
C GLU A 7 13.33 13.66 -5.12
N GLY A 8 12.95 12.45 -5.55
CA GLY A 8 13.88 11.49 -6.15
C GLY A 8 14.16 11.75 -7.64
N PRO A 9 15.07 10.98 -8.26
CA PRO A 9 15.84 9.87 -7.68
C PRO A 9 17.00 10.33 -6.78
N PHE A 10 17.40 9.49 -5.82
CA PHE A 10 18.54 9.76 -4.92
C PHE A 10 19.70 8.81 -5.20
N GLU A 11 20.92 9.29 -5.03
CA GLU A 11 22.13 8.46 -5.05
C GLU A 11 22.06 7.39 -3.95
N PRO A 12 22.32 6.10 -4.26
CA PRO A 12 22.29 5.02 -3.27
C PRO A 12 23.17 5.32 -2.05
N GLY A 13 22.64 5.13 -0.84
CA GLY A 13 23.36 5.34 0.41
C GLY A 13 23.46 6.80 0.90
N THR A 14 22.97 7.78 0.14
CA THR A 14 23.03 9.20 0.53
C THR A 14 21.85 9.67 1.37
N VAL A 15 20.76 8.90 1.39
CA VAL A 15 19.51 9.27 2.06
C VAL A 15 19.10 8.22 3.08
N ASN A 16 18.87 8.67 4.32
CA ASN A 16 18.19 7.89 5.33
C ASN A 16 16.67 8.15 5.27
N PHE A 17 15.93 7.21 4.68
CA PHE A 17 14.46 7.31 4.57
C PHE A 17 13.75 7.31 5.92
N TRP A 18 14.34 6.68 6.95
CA TRP A 18 13.74 6.62 8.28
C TRP A 18 13.77 8.00 8.96
N ASP A 19 14.89 8.70 8.89
CA ASP A 19 15.02 10.04 9.49
C ASP A 19 14.09 11.03 8.79
N LYS A 20 14.05 11.01 7.46
CA LYS A 20 13.08 11.80 6.67
C LYS A 20 11.63 11.47 7.00
N TYR A 21 11.32 10.20 7.27
CA TYR A 21 10.00 9.80 7.75
C TYR A 21 9.69 10.37 9.14
N GLN A 22 10.64 10.35 10.07
CA GLN A 22 10.45 10.92 11.41
C GLN A 22 10.23 12.43 11.36
N GLU A 23 11.01 13.15 10.56
CA GLU A 23 10.81 14.59 10.32
C GLU A 23 9.42 14.86 9.72
N TRP A 24 9.05 14.13 8.66
CA TRP A 24 7.74 14.25 8.04
C TRP A 24 6.60 13.94 9.00
N LYS A 25 6.75 12.94 9.88
CA LYS A 25 5.75 12.55 10.88
C LYS A 25 5.39 13.67 11.85
N GLN A 26 6.31 14.61 12.10
CA GLN A 26 6.05 15.79 12.95
C GLN A 26 5.24 16.89 12.26
N THR A 27 5.12 16.84 10.93
CA THR A 27 4.34 17.83 10.17
C THR A 27 2.83 17.60 10.35
N PRO A 28 1.97 18.62 10.16
CA PRO A 28 0.51 18.43 10.19
C PRO A 28 0.02 17.35 9.21
N ALA A 29 0.68 17.22 8.04
CA ALA A 29 0.37 16.19 7.06
C ALA A 29 0.78 14.78 7.52
N GLY A 30 1.85 14.64 8.30
CA GLY A 30 2.32 13.37 8.85
C GLY A 30 1.55 12.91 10.09
N GLN A 31 0.95 13.85 10.83
CA GLN A 31 0.06 13.55 11.95
C GLN A 31 -1.35 13.17 11.51
N LYS A 32 -1.74 13.53 10.28
CA LYS A 32 -3.03 13.11 9.72
C LYS A 32 -3.01 11.61 9.47
N ARG A 33 -3.77 10.85 10.27
CA ARG A 33 -4.06 9.44 9.96
C ARG A 33 -4.87 9.36 8.68
N SER A 34 -4.46 8.49 7.77
CA SER A 34 -5.22 8.28 6.53
C SER A 34 -6.53 7.53 6.81
N GLY A 35 -6.59 6.78 7.92
CA GLY A 35 -7.80 6.07 8.37
C GLY A 35 -8.08 4.82 7.55
N SER A 36 -7.32 4.60 6.47
CA SER A 36 -7.32 3.39 5.65
C SER A 36 -6.36 2.33 6.19
N GLU A 37 -5.57 2.64 7.22
CA GLU A 37 -4.67 1.67 7.82
C GLU A 37 -5.46 0.66 8.67
N LEU A 38 -5.20 -0.64 8.49
CA LEU A 38 -5.66 -1.71 9.40
C LEU A 38 -4.83 -1.71 10.69
N ILE A 39 -4.88 -0.60 11.44
CA ILE A 39 -4.14 -0.43 12.70
C ILE A 39 -5.10 0.15 13.74
N GLY A 40 -5.37 -0.60 14.80
CA GLY A 40 -6.25 -0.13 15.87
C GLY A 40 -6.65 -1.20 16.86
N SER A 41 -7.74 -0.94 17.57
CA SER A 41 -8.38 -1.91 18.45
C SER A 41 -9.04 -3.03 17.63
N PRO A 42 -9.36 -4.19 18.24
CA PRO A 42 -10.11 -5.24 17.56
C PRO A 42 -11.40 -4.74 16.89
N GLU A 43 -12.10 -3.80 17.53
CA GLU A 43 -13.30 -3.19 16.96
C GLU A 43 -13.02 -2.36 15.71
N THR A 44 -11.90 -1.62 15.68
CA THR A 44 -11.51 -0.86 14.48
C THR A 44 -11.23 -1.79 13.31
N ILE A 45 -10.54 -2.90 13.56
CA ILE A 45 -10.22 -3.90 12.54
C ILE A 45 -11.48 -4.63 12.08
N ARG A 46 -12.39 -4.98 13.01
CA ARG A 46 -13.69 -5.59 12.71
C ARG A 46 -14.48 -4.74 11.70
N GLN A 47 -14.70 -3.46 12.00
CA GLN A 47 -15.44 -2.57 11.11
C GLN A 47 -14.80 -2.47 9.71
N LYS A 48 -13.46 -2.43 9.65
CA LYS A 48 -12.73 -2.40 8.37
C LYS A 48 -12.85 -3.71 7.59
N LEU A 49 -12.82 -4.85 8.26
CA LEU A 49 -13.03 -6.13 7.60
C LEU A 49 -14.48 -6.32 7.14
N LEU A 50 -15.46 -5.79 7.87
CA LEU A 50 -16.86 -5.75 7.43
C LEU A 50 -17.04 -4.90 6.16
N GLU A 51 -16.32 -3.78 6.03
CA GLU A 51 -16.30 -2.99 4.79
C GLU A 51 -15.74 -3.81 3.60
N LEU A 52 -14.70 -4.62 3.84
CA LEU A 52 -14.12 -5.50 2.80
C LEU A 52 -15.04 -6.67 2.45
N GLU A 53 -15.65 -7.31 3.45
CA GLU A 53 -16.63 -8.39 3.28
C GLU A 53 -17.85 -7.88 2.47
N ALA A 54 -18.36 -6.69 2.78
CA ALA A 54 -19.46 -6.07 2.05
C ALA A 54 -19.11 -5.77 0.58
N ALA A 55 -17.82 -5.57 0.28
CA ALA A 55 -17.30 -5.45 -1.08
C ALA A 55 -16.98 -6.80 -1.74
N ASN A 56 -17.36 -7.92 -1.10
CA ASN A 56 -17.08 -9.29 -1.54
C ASN A 56 -15.59 -9.61 -1.71
N VAL A 57 -14.72 -9.02 -0.88
CA VAL A 57 -13.31 -9.40 -0.82
C VAL A 57 -13.19 -10.80 -0.21
N ASP A 58 -12.72 -11.75 -1.03
CA ASP A 58 -12.60 -13.17 -0.66
C ASP A 58 -11.38 -13.48 0.22
N GLN A 59 -10.32 -12.67 0.16
CA GLN A 59 -9.11 -12.94 0.94
C GLN A 59 -8.41 -11.66 1.41
N VAL A 60 -7.99 -11.66 2.67
CA VAL A 60 -7.16 -10.60 3.27
C VAL A 60 -5.82 -11.18 3.71
N ILE A 61 -4.73 -10.55 3.27
CA ILE A 61 -3.36 -10.92 3.64
C ILE A 61 -2.79 -9.84 4.55
N LEU A 62 -2.39 -10.23 5.77
CA LEU A 62 -1.86 -9.33 6.78
C LEU A 62 -0.34 -9.14 6.64
N LEU A 63 0.10 -7.91 6.48
CA LEU A 63 1.52 -7.53 6.42
C LEU A 63 1.98 -6.91 7.74
N ASN A 64 2.26 -7.75 8.74
CA ASN A 64 2.58 -7.29 10.10
C ASN A 64 4.09 -7.11 10.34
N GLN A 65 4.93 -7.78 9.55
CA GLN A 65 6.40 -7.67 9.63
C GLN A 65 6.89 -6.42 8.88
N ALA A 66 6.53 -5.25 9.40
CA ALA A 66 6.96 -3.97 8.86
C ALA A 66 7.39 -3.00 9.97
N GLY A 67 8.40 -2.19 9.68
CA GLY A 67 8.89 -1.17 10.61
C GLY A 67 9.64 -1.75 11.81
N LYS A 68 9.40 -1.20 13.00
CA LYS A 68 10.12 -1.52 14.24
C LYS A 68 9.29 -2.37 15.22
N ASN A 69 8.32 -3.14 14.74
CA ASN A 69 7.54 -4.04 15.58
C ASN A 69 8.42 -5.18 16.11
N THR A 70 8.31 -5.50 17.40
CA THR A 70 9.01 -6.67 17.94
C THR A 70 8.30 -7.95 17.52
N HIS A 71 9.02 -9.08 17.55
CA HIS A 71 8.41 -10.38 17.27
C HIS A 71 7.23 -10.68 18.22
N LYS A 72 7.39 -10.34 19.51
CA LYS A 72 6.34 -10.52 20.52
C LYS A 72 5.09 -9.73 20.18
N ASP A 73 5.23 -8.46 19.79
CA ASP A 73 4.07 -7.62 19.44
C ASP A 73 3.31 -8.20 18.23
N ILE A 74 4.04 -8.76 17.26
CA ILE A 74 3.44 -9.40 16.08
C ILE A 74 2.65 -10.65 16.49
N CYS A 75 3.24 -11.53 17.29
CA CYS A 75 2.57 -12.74 17.75
C CYS A 75 1.33 -12.42 18.61
N ASP A 76 1.47 -11.53 19.60
CA ASP A 76 0.36 -11.13 20.45
C ASP A 76 -0.79 -10.52 19.62
N SER A 77 -0.48 -9.74 18.59
CA SER A 77 -1.48 -9.16 17.69
C SER A 77 -2.20 -10.21 16.84
N LEU A 78 -1.48 -11.25 16.37
CA LEU A 78 -2.07 -12.33 15.59
C LEU A 78 -2.95 -13.22 16.47
N ASP A 79 -2.52 -13.52 17.69
CA ASP A 79 -3.31 -14.28 18.67
C ASP A 79 -4.60 -13.54 19.05
N LEU A 80 -4.49 -12.23 19.27
CA LEU A 80 -5.66 -11.39 19.54
C LEU A 80 -6.63 -11.38 18.35
N PHE A 81 -6.12 -11.24 17.12
CA PHE A 81 -6.93 -11.27 15.90
C PHE A 81 -7.66 -12.61 15.73
N ALA A 82 -6.93 -13.72 15.87
CA ALA A 82 -7.46 -15.07 15.72
C ALA A 82 -8.56 -15.38 16.75
N ARG A 83 -8.44 -14.84 17.98
CA ARG A 83 -9.41 -15.09 19.05
C ARG A 83 -10.64 -14.20 18.99
N GLU A 84 -10.48 -12.91 18.67
CA GLU A 84 -11.55 -11.91 18.83
C GLU A 84 -12.30 -11.58 17.52
N ILE A 85 -11.69 -11.84 16.36
CA ILE A 85 -12.17 -11.34 15.06
C ILE A 85 -12.31 -12.48 14.05
N MET A 86 -11.33 -13.35 13.90
CA MET A 86 -11.38 -14.41 12.87
C MET A 86 -12.66 -15.30 12.92
N PRO A 87 -13.20 -15.69 14.10
CA PRO A 87 -14.32 -16.63 14.14
C PRO A 87 -15.61 -16.14 13.48
N GLU A 88 -15.90 -14.83 13.53
CA GLU A 88 -17.13 -14.29 12.92
C GLU A 88 -17.11 -14.34 11.40
N PHE A 89 -15.95 -14.10 10.77
CA PHE A 89 -15.80 -14.14 9.32
C PHE A 89 -15.78 -15.59 8.83
N HIS A 90 -15.06 -16.47 9.53
CA HIS A 90 -15.08 -17.91 9.22
C HIS A 90 -16.48 -18.53 9.34
N ALA A 91 -17.32 -18.03 10.25
CA ALA A 91 -18.70 -18.49 10.38
C ALA A 91 -19.57 -18.16 9.15
N ARG A 92 -19.17 -17.19 8.32
CA ARG A 92 -19.87 -16.77 7.09
C ARG A 92 -19.17 -17.21 5.80
N GLU A 93 -18.05 -17.92 5.92
CA GLU A 93 -17.23 -18.37 4.78
C GLU A 93 -18.03 -19.25 3.81
N ASP A 94 -18.84 -20.18 4.33
CA ASP A 94 -19.62 -21.10 3.50
C ASP A 94 -20.64 -20.35 2.62
N GLU A 95 -21.25 -19.27 3.13
CA GLU A 95 -22.17 -18.41 2.39
C GLU A 95 -21.41 -17.66 1.28
N HIS A 96 -20.25 -17.11 1.61
CA HIS A 96 -19.40 -16.41 0.63
C HIS A 96 -18.92 -17.33 -0.49
N GLN A 97 -18.49 -18.55 -0.18
CA GLN A 97 -18.03 -19.52 -1.19
C GLN A 97 -19.17 -19.99 -2.09
N GLN A 98 -20.40 -20.13 -1.58
CA GLN A 98 -21.58 -20.43 -2.40
C GLN A 98 -21.89 -19.28 -3.35
N TRP A 99 -21.93 -18.05 -2.84
CA TRP A 99 -22.12 -16.86 -3.66
C TRP A 99 -21.07 -16.76 -4.78
N LYS A 100 -19.78 -16.89 -4.43
CA LYS A 100 -18.67 -16.85 -5.38
C LYS A 100 -18.79 -17.92 -6.45
N SER A 101 -19.18 -19.14 -6.06
CA SER A 101 -19.38 -20.25 -7.01
C SER A 101 -20.49 -19.95 -8.00
N ALA A 102 -21.62 -19.40 -7.55
CA ALA A 102 -22.74 -19.03 -8.41
C ALA A 102 -22.39 -17.86 -9.37
N VAL A 103 -21.61 -16.88 -8.90
CA VAL A 103 -21.06 -15.81 -9.77
C VAL A 103 -20.15 -16.39 -10.85
N LEU A 104 -19.19 -17.24 -10.47
CA LEU A 104 -18.26 -17.86 -11.41
C LEU A 104 -18.94 -18.81 -12.40
N ALA A 105 -20.06 -19.40 -12.02
CA ALA A 105 -20.91 -20.22 -12.89
C ALA A 105 -21.80 -19.38 -13.84
N GLY A 106 -21.89 -18.06 -13.62
CA GLY A 106 -22.78 -17.17 -14.36
C GLY A 106 -24.25 -17.28 -13.94
N GLU A 107 -24.55 -17.90 -12.80
CA GLU A 107 -25.89 -17.97 -12.22
C GLU A 107 -26.28 -16.64 -11.56
N ILE A 108 -25.29 -15.93 -11.02
CA ILE A 108 -25.40 -14.56 -10.51
C ILE A 108 -24.64 -13.64 -11.46
N GLU A 109 -25.36 -12.75 -12.14
CA GLU A 109 -24.77 -11.70 -12.96
C GLU A 109 -24.43 -10.49 -12.07
N LEU A 110 -23.17 -10.06 -12.10
CA LEU A 110 -22.72 -8.84 -11.41
C LEU A 110 -22.96 -7.62 -12.29
N GLU A 111 -23.22 -6.47 -11.65
CA GLU A 111 -23.29 -5.20 -12.35
C GLU A 111 -21.94 -4.86 -13.00
N ASP A 112 -21.97 -4.53 -14.29
CA ASP A 112 -20.79 -4.03 -14.99
C ASP A 112 -20.57 -2.56 -14.61
N ILE A 113 -19.46 -2.28 -13.93
CA ILE A 113 -19.13 -0.95 -13.46
C ILE A 113 -18.40 -0.21 -14.59
N ASP A 114 -18.88 0.97 -14.97
CA ASP A 114 -18.18 1.81 -15.94
C ASP A 114 -16.79 2.20 -15.41
N THR A 115 -15.76 1.62 -16.00
CA THR A 115 -14.36 1.87 -15.64
C THR A 115 -13.68 2.93 -16.50
N ASP A 116 -14.33 3.41 -17.58
CA ASP A 116 -13.76 4.44 -18.47
C ASP A 116 -13.36 5.73 -17.73
N PRO A 117 -14.13 6.24 -16.73
CA PRO A 117 -13.74 7.41 -15.95
C PRO A 117 -12.42 7.26 -15.19
N PHE A 118 -12.02 6.02 -14.87
CA PHE A 118 -10.79 5.71 -14.13
C PHE A 118 -9.62 5.33 -15.05
N ASN A 119 -9.88 5.18 -16.35
CA ASN A 119 -8.88 4.83 -17.36
C ASN A 119 -8.17 6.08 -17.90
N PHE A 120 -7.45 6.79 -17.03
CA PHE A 120 -6.66 7.96 -17.41
C PHE A 120 -5.16 7.68 -17.39
N ARG A 121 -4.45 8.23 -18.37
CA ARG A 121 -2.98 8.18 -18.41
C ARG A 121 -2.40 8.96 -17.25
N THR A 122 -1.64 8.29 -16.39
CA THR A 122 -0.98 8.95 -15.25
C THR A 122 -0.04 10.05 -15.77
N ARG A 123 -0.19 11.26 -15.23
CA ARG A 123 0.70 12.41 -15.48
C ARG A 123 1.69 12.60 -14.33
N GLN A 124 2.09 11.51 -13.68
CA GLN A 124 3.02 11.59 -12.55
C GLN A 124 4.41 11.95 -13.08
N THR A 125 4.65 13.25 -13.23
CA THR A 125 5.98 13.86 -13.30
C THR A 125 6.35 14.30 -11.88
N PRO A 126 7.61 14.16 -11.42
CA PRO A 126 8.02 14.62 -10.11
C PRO A 126 7.56 16.07 -9.85
N SER A 127 6.98 16.30 -8.67
CA SER A 127 6.37 17.60 -8.35
C SER A 127 7.39 18.74 -8.26
N GLN A 128 8.65 18.41 -8.03
CA GLN A 128 9.77 19.34 -8.14
C GLN A 128 10.47 19.08 -9.48
N LYS A 129 10.43 20.08 -10.37
CA LYS A 129 11.13 20.01 -11.66
C LYS A 129 12.60 20.30 -11.42
N SER A 130 13.48 19.35 -11.75
CA SER A 130 14.93 19.61 -11.78
C SER A 130 15.24 20.81 -12.68
N THR A 131 16.25 21.59 -12.30
CA THR A 131 16.73 22.73 -13.07
C THR A 131 17.31 22.27 -14.42
N LYS A 132 17.36 23.18 -15.40
CA LYS A 132 17.90 22.86 -16.74
C LYS A 132 19.35 22.34 -16.72
N ALA A 133 20.12 22.67 -15.68
CA ALA A 133 21.50 22.21 -15.51
C ALA A 133 21.54 20.74 -15.06
N GLU A 134 20.69 20.37 -14.10
CA GLU A 134 20.56 19.00 -13.57
C GLU A 134 20.04 18.03 -14.64
N VAL A 135 19.02 18.44 -15.41
CA VAL A 135 18.51 17.65 -16.54
C VAL A 135 19.58 17.38 -17.60
N LYS A 136 20.48 18.34 -17.85
CA LYS A 136 21.55 18.19 -18.83
C LYS A 136 22.67 17.27 -18.32
N ALA A 137 22.94 17.25 -17.02
CA ALA A 137 23.87 16.32 -16.40
C ALA A 137 23.33 14.87 -16.44
N ASP A 138 22.05 14.68 -16.14
CA ASP A 138 21.38 13.36 -16.19
C ASP A 138 21.32 12.76 -17.60
N ILE A 139 21.15 13.62 -18.63
CA ILE A 139 21.16 13.22 -20.04
C ILE A 139 22.56 12.81 -20.50
N VAL A 140 23.60 13.52 -20.06
CA VAL A 140 25.00 13.24 -20.44
C VAL A 140 25.54 11.98 -19.73
N ALA A 141 25.02 11.65 -18.56
CA ALA A 141 25.35 10.43 -17.82
C ALA A 141 24.59 9.16 -18.31
N GLY A 142 23.63 9.29 -19.23
CA GLY A 142 22.93 8.14 -19.84
C GLY A 142 22.01 7.35 -18.90
N ALA A 143 21.48 7.97 -17.84
CA ALA A 143 20.81 7.28 -16.72
C ALA A 143 19.28 7.39 -16.71
N VAL A 144 18.61 7.43 -17.86
CA VAL A 144 17.15 7.27 -17.89
C VAL A 144 16.82 5.77 -17.80
N GLY A 145 16.60 5.28 -16.58
CA GLY A 145 15.93 3.99 -16.34
C GLY A 145 16.77 2.82 -15.81
N ARG A 146 18.10 2.89 -15.70
CA ARG A 146 18.93 1.91 -14.95
C ARG A 146 20.28 2.52 -14.48
N PRO A 147 20.72 2.25 -13.23
CA PRO A 147 22.02 2.70 -12.71
C PRO A 147 23.20 1.75 -13.03
N GLY A 148 24.38 2.29 -13.36
CA GLY A 148 25.72 1.71 -13.06
C GLY A 148 26.26 0.52 -13.86
N SER A 149 25.66 0.07 -14.96
CA SER A 149 26.32 -0.88 -15.87
C SER A 149 27.19 -0.14 -16.89
N LEU A 150 28.44 -0.61 -17.05
CA LEU A 150 29.57 -0.16 -17.90
C LEU A 150 30.57 0.74 -17.15
N SER A 151 31.88 0.49 -17.12
CA SER A 151 32.71 -0.66 -17.50
C SER A 151 34.08 -0.35 -16.88
N THR A 152 34.72 -1.37 -16.31
CA THR A 152 36.17 -1.37 -16.11
C THR A 152 36.86 -1.15 -17.45
N ASN A 153 37.74 -0.15 -17.51
CA ASN A 153 39.02 -0.17 -18.21
C ASN A 153 39.91 0.93 -17.61
#